data_AF-A0A2G5B889-F1
#
_entry.id   AF-A0A2G5B889-F1
#
_cell.length_a   1.000
_cell.length_b   1.000
_cell.length_c   1.000
_cell.angle_alpha   90.00
_cell.angle_beta   90.00
_cell.angle_gamma   90.00
#
_symmetry.space_group_name_H-M   'P 1'
#
loop_
_entity.id
_entity.type
_entity.pdbx_description
1 polymer ?
#
loop_
_entity_poly.entity_id
_entity_poly.type
_entity_poly.pdbx_seq_one_letter_code
_entity_poly.pdbx_strand_id
1 'polypeptide(L)'
;MPTGQRNVVRSNDSASLWNCTLSPGWTQEEVKVLGKALMKFGIGNWMKIIESECLPGKTIAQMNLQTQRMLGQQSTAEFNGLHIDALQVGALNSQRQGPDIRRKNNCIVNMGGKLTRDEVERRRIAHREKFQVPEKVWSVIVLPKPDNPHLLLDKKREELKSLKAELEDVVARISAIEQTAVCDSSQPAGTKRSRE
;
A
#
# COMPACT_ATOMS: atom_id res chain seq x y z
N MET A 1 -25.27 -20.31 -10.93
CA MET A 1 -23.88 -20.68 -10.60
C MET A 1 -23.47 -19.93 -9.34
N PRO A 2 -23.24 -20.61 -8.20
CA PRO A 2 -22.96 -19.93 -6.95
C PRO A 2 -21.55 -19.32 -6.99
N THR A 3 -21.49 -18.01 -6.78
CA THR A 3 -20.29 -17.19 -6.78
C THR A 3 -19.45 -17.45 -5.52
N GLY A 4 -18.40 -18.25 -5.69
CA GLY A 4 -17.07 -17.97 -5.15
C GLY A 4 -16.91 -17.94 -3.62
N GLN A 5 -16.84 -19.12 -2.99
CA GLN A 5 -15.92 -19.31 -1.87
C GLN A 5 -14.49 -19.30 -2.42
N ARG A 6 -13.82 -18.15 -2.33
CA ARG A 6 -12.35 -18.06 -2.44
C ARG A 6 -11.80 -17.42 -1.17
N ASN A 7 -12.00 -18.09 -0.03
CA ASN A 7 -11.06 -17.95 1.07
C ASN A 7 -9.83 -18.80 0.72
N VAL A 8 -9.01 -18.31 -0.21
CA VAL A 8 -7.67 -18.87 -0.41
C VAL A 8 -6.83 -18.37 0.76
N VAL A 9 -6.76 -19.17 1.82
CA VAL A 9 -5.82 -18.97 2.91
C VAL A 9 -4.42 -19.03 2.31
N ARG A 10 -3.72 -17.91 2.27
CA ARG A 10 -2.33 -17.87 1.80
C ARG A 10 -1.43 -18.28 2.96
N SER A 11 -0.28 -18.88 2.71
CA SER A 11 0.66 -19.31 3.77
C SER A 11 1.16 -18.16 4.68
N ASN A 12 0.91 -16.90 4.30
CA ASN A 12 1.13 -15.71 5.13
C ASN A 12 -0.03 -15.36 6.09
N ASP A 13 -1.15 -16.08 6.05
CA ASP A 13 -2.32 -15.91 6.94
C ASP A 13 -2.12 -16.60 8.30
N SER A 14 -0.90 -16.53 8.87
CA SER A 14 -0.77 -16.80 10.30
C SER A 14 -1.67 -15.79 11.05
N ALA A 15 -2.37 -16.20 12.11
CA ALA A 15 -3.27 -15.30 12.84
C ALA A 15 -2.52 -14.53 13.95
N SER A 16 -1.53 -13.72 13.59
CA SER A 16 -0.86 -12.83 14.53
C SER A 16 -1.37 -11.40 14.34
N LEU A 17 -1.44 -10.62 15.42
CA LEU A 17 -1.81 -9.18 15.43
C LEU A 17 -1.07 -8.32 14.37
N TRP A 18 0.04 -8.85 13.86
CA TRP A 18 0.95 -8.20 12.93
C TRP A 18 0.77 -8.60 11.46
N ASN A 19 -0.17 -9.51 11.16
CA ASN A 19 -0.36 -10.06 9.81
C ASN A 19 -1.40 -9.25 9.02
N CYS A 20 -1.23 -7.91 9.01
CA CYS A 20 -1.93 -7.08 8.04
C CYS A 20 -1.28 -7.27 6.66
N THR A 21 -2.07 -7.40 5.60
CA THR A 21 -1.51 -7.55 4.25
C THR A 21 -0.73 -6.30 3.87
N LEU A 22 0.59 -6.39 3.70
CA LEU A 22 1.43 -5.26 3.29
C LEU A 22 0.98 -4.71 1.92
N SER A 23 0.92 -3.39 1.80
CA SER A 23 0.81 -2.73 0.50
C SER A 23 2.14 -2.86 -0.25
N PRO A 24 2.15 -2.91 -1.59
CA PRO A 24 3.40 -2.98 -2.34
C PRO A 24 4.36 -1.85 -1.94
N GLY A 25 5.65 -2.18 -1.75
CA GLY A 25 6.67 -1.22 -1.35
C GLY A 25 6.66 -0.83 0.13
N TRP A 26 6.01 -1.62 1.00
CA TRP A 26 6.06 -1.49 2.46
C TRP A 26 6.84 -2.64 3.09
N THR A 27 7.68 -2.33 4.07
CA THR A 27 8.27 -3.32 4.97
C THR A 27 7.48 -3.42 6.28
N GLN A 28 7.68 -4.50 7.04
CA GLN A 28 7.00 -4.67 8.33
C GLN A 28 7.44 -3.60 9.34
N GLU A 29 8.69 -3.16 9.26
CA GLU A 29 9.27 -2.10 10.07
C GLU A 29 8.58 -0.77 9.77
N GLU A 30 8.40 -0.42 8.49
CA GLU A 30 7.69 0.79 8.07
C GLU A 30 6.23 0.77 8.55
N VAL A 31 5.56 -0.39 8.53
CA VAL A 31 4.20 -0.52 9.07
C VAL A 31 4.16 -0.30 10.58
N LYS A 32 5.15 -0.82 11.33
CA LYS A 32 5.28 -0.55 12.77
C LYS A 32 5.50 0.94 13.04
N VAL A 33 6.32 1.60 12.22
CA VAL A 33 6.56 3.05 12.31
C VAL A 33 5.28 3.83 12.00
N LEU A 34 4.55 3.46 10.94
CA LEU A 34 3.26 4.06 10.62
C LEU A 34 2.27 3.90 11.77
N GLY A 35 2.15 2.71 12.37
CA GLY A 35 1.28 2.48 13.52
C GLY A 35 1.58 3.43 14.68
N LYS A 36 2.86 3.57 15.04
CA LYS A 36 3.30 4.53 16.06
C LYS A 36 3.02 5.98 15.66
N ALA A 37 3.20 6.34 14.40
CA ALA A 37 2.96 7.68 13.89
C ALA A 37 1.46 8.03 13.92
N LEU A 38 0.57 7.08 13.57
CA LEU A 38 -0.88 7.23 13.68
C LEU A 38 -1.32 7.38 15.13
N MET A 39 -0.74 6.63 16.07
CA MET A 39 -0.99 6.82 17.50
C MET A 39 -0.50 8.19 17.98
N LYS A 40 0.69 8.64 17.54
CA LYS A 40 1.29 9.91 17.99
C LYS A 40 0.55 11.13 17.45
N PHE A 41 0.24 11.16 16.16
CA PHE A 41 -0.31 12.34 15.50
C PHE A 41 -1.81 12.27 15.25
N GLY A 42 -2.41 11.09 15.35
CA GLY A 42 -3.80 10.82 15.01
C GLY A 42 -3.98 10.38 13.55
N ILE A 43 -4.96 9.52 13.30
CA ILE A 43 -5.28 9.04 11.95
C ILE A 43 -5.76 10.23 11.09
N GLY A 44 -5.26 10.34 9.86
CA GLY A 44 -5.63 11.41 8.94
C GLY A 44 -4.74 12.66 9.01
N ASN A 45 -3.91 12.80 10.04
CA ASN A 45 -2.93 13.89 10.17
C ASN A 45 -1.63 13.60 9.42
N TRP A 46 -1.75 13.37 8.10
CA TRP A 46 -0.65 12.91 7.24
C TRP A 46 0.51 13.91 7.14
N MET A 47 0.22 15.21 7.16
CA MET A 47 1.23 16.26 7.08
C MET A 47 2.23 16.17 8.24
N LYS A 48 1.74 15.98 9.47
CA LYS A 48 2.60 15.81 10.65
C LYS A 48 3.48 14.57 10.57
N ILE A 49 2.97 13.49 9.96
CA ILE A 49 3.75 12.27 9.73
C ILE A 49 4.87 12.54 8.72
N ILE A 50 4.59 13.26 7.64
CA ILE A 50 5.60 13.65 6.63
C ILE A 50 6.66 14.56 7.25
N GLU A 51 6.25 15.60 7.97
CA GLU A 51 7.14 16.55 8.66
C GLU A 51 8.02 15.88 9.72
N SER A 52 7.58 14.75 10.28
CA SER A 52 8.39 13.96 11.23
C SER A 52 9.51 13.15 10.57
N GLU A 53 9.47 13.02 9.23
CA GLU A 53 10.43 12.28 8.40
C GLU A 53 10.61 10.80 8.77
N CYS A 54 9.70 10.23 9.56
CA CYS A 54 9.79 8.84 10.01
C CYS A 54 9.54 7.80 8.89
N LEU A 55 8.92 8.21 7.78
CA LEU A 55 8.58 7.37 6.63
C LEU A 55 9.00 8.03 5.31
N PRO A 56 10.30 8.10 5.01
CA PRO A 56 10.79 8.80 3.83
C PRO A 56 10.28 8.15 2.53
N GLY A 57 9.91 9.00 1.57
CA GLY A 57 9.42 8.56 0.26
C GLY A 57 8.01 7.96 0.25
N LYS A 58 7.35 7.82 1.41
CA LYS A 58 5.95 7.37 1.47
C LYS A 58 5.00 8.54 1.23
N THR A 59 4.13 8.39 0.24
CA THR A 59 3.10 9.39 -0.08
C THR A 59 1.89 9.26 0.84
N ILE A 60 1.08 10.32 0.92
CA ILE A 60 -0.20 10.30 1.65
C ILE A 60 -1.11 9.17 1.17
N ALA A 61 -1.18 8.95 -0.14
CA ALA A 61 -1.98 7.87 -0.72
C ALA A 61 -1.49 6.48 -0.26
N GLN A 62 -0.17 6.26 -0.25
CA GLN A 62 0.42 5.00 0.22
C GLN A 62 0.15 4.80 1.72
N MET A 63 0.31 5.83 2.55
CA MET A 63 0.03 5.75 3.99
C MET A 63 -1.45 5.48 4.27
N ASN A 64 -2.36 6.13 3.54
CA ASN A 64 -3.80 5.91 3.71
C ASN A 64 -4.20 4.49 3.30
N LEU A 65 -3.71 3.98 2.16
CA LEU A 65 -3.96 2.59 1.75
C LEU A 65 -3.43 1.59 2.77
N GLN A 66 -2.23 1.81 3.30
CA GLN A 66 -1.69 0.94 4.34
C GLN A 66 -2.52 1.01 5.63
N THR A 67 -2.98 2.20 6.01
CA THR A 67 -3.84 2.40 7.18
C THR A 67 -5.19 1.67 7.05
N GLN A 68 -5.82 1.70 5.87
CA GLN A 68 -7.05 0.92 5.60
C GLN A 68 -6.85 -0.57 5.83
N ARG A 69 -5.70 -1.10 5.42
CA ARG A 69 -5.34 -2.52 5.63
C ARG A 69 -5.07 -2.83 7.09
N MET A 70 -4.38 -1.93 7.81
CA MET A 70 -4.14 -2.07 9.25
C MET A 70 -5.46 -2.06 10.04
N LEU A 71 -6.40 -1.18 9.69
CA LEU A 71 -7.73 -1.12 10.30
C LEU A 71 -8.64 -2.28 9.85
N GLY A 72 -8.33 -2.96 8.75
CA GLY A 72 -9.19 -3.98 8.16
C GLY A 72 -10.49 -3.44 7.57
N GLN A 73 -10.55 -2.14 7.21
CA GLN A 73 -11.71 -1.50 6.60
C GLN A 73 -11.31 -0.37 5.64
N GLN A 74 -12.11 -0.16 4.59
CA GLN A 74 -11.80 0.85 3.57
C GLN A 74 -12.11 2.28 4.02
N SER A 75 -13.17 2.48 4.81
CA SER A 75 -13.53 3.79 5.32
C SER A 75 -12.66 4.15 6.52
N THR A 76 -12.01 5.31 6.49
CA THR A 76 -11.18 5.82 7.61
C THR A 76 -11.74 7.09 8.25
N ALA A 77 -12.82 7.66 7.69
CA ALA A 77 -13.37 8.97 8.09
C ALA A 77 -13.78 9.03 9.58
N GLU A 78 -14.31 7.92 10.10
CA GLU A 78 -14.73 7.76 11.49
C GLU A 78 -13.56 7.71 12.48
N PHE A 79 -12.32 7.53 12.01
CA PHE A 79 -11.12 7.55 12.84
C PHE A 79 -10.31 8.84 12.70
N ASN A 80 -10.72 9.75 11.81
CA ASN A 80 -9.96 10.98 11.56
C ASN A 80 -9.76 11.79 12.85
N GLY A 81 -8.51 12.13 13.16
CA GLY A 81 -8.07 12.83 14.38
C GLY A 81 -7.95 11.96 15.63
N LEU A 82 -8.31 10.67 15.59
CA LEU A 82 -8.20 9.78 16.76
C LEU A 82 -6.78 9.21 16.88
N HIS A 83 -6.29 9.13 18.12
CA HIS A 83 -4.99 8.55 18.45
C HIS A 83 -5.21 7.11 18.88
N ILE A 84 -5.17 6.18 17.93
CA ILE A 84 -5.53 4.77 18.16
C ILE A 84 -4.47 3.83 17.59
N ASP A 85 -4.37 2.64 18.18
CA ASP A 85 -3.64 1.54 17.56
C ASP A 85 -4.50 0.92 16.44
N ALA A 86 -4.13 1.20 15.19
CA ALA A 86 -4.85 0.72 14.02
C ALA A 86 -4.87 -0.82 13.93
N LEU A 87 -3.83 -1.51 14.40
CA LEU A 87 -3.76 -2.98 14.34
C LEU A 87 -4.71 -3.64 15.34
N GLN A 88 -4.92 -3.01 16.50
CA GLN A 88 -5.92 -3.46 17.47
C GLN A 88 -7.32 -3.44 16.85
N VAL A 89 -7.66 -2.36 16.13
CA VAL A 89 -8.93 -2.25 15.40
C VAL A 89 -9.00 -3.29 14.28
N GLY A 90 -7.91 -3.49 13.54
CA GLY A 90 -7.79 -4.52 12.51
C GLY A 90 -8.08 -5.92 13.01
N ALA A 91 -7.54 -6.29 14.17
CA ALA A 91 -7.78 -7.59 14.79
C ALA A 91 -9.23 -7.79 15.21
N LEU A 92 -9.90 -6.75 15.70
CA LEU A 92 -11.34 -6.82 15.98
C LEU A 92 -12.15 -6.92 14.69
N ASN A 93 -11.76 -6.16 13.66
CA ASN A 93 -12.43 -6.18 12.37
C ASN A 93 -12.23 -7.48 11.61
N SER A 94 -11.12 -8.20 11.80
CA SER A 94 -10.89 -9.51 11.17
C SER A 94 -11.84 -10.59 11.72
N GLN A 95 -12.20 -10.49 13.00
CA GLN A 95 -13.14 -11.39 13.66
C GLN A 95 -14.61 -11.12 13.29
N ARG A 96 -14.93 -9.94 12.77
CA ARG A 96 -16.30 -9.60 12.35
C ARG A 96 -16.74 -10.47 11.17
N GLN A 97 -17.80 -11.24 11.39
CA GLN A 97 -18.50 -12.05 10.40
C GLN A 97 -20.00 -11.81 10.52
N GLY A 98 -20.74 -11.94 9.41
CA GLY A 98 -22.19 -11.78 9.42
C GLY A 98 -22.77 -11.56 8.02
N PRO A 99 -24.10 -11.70 7.87
CA PRO A 99 -24.78 -11.55 6.58
C PRO A 99 -24.64 -10.13 5.99
N ASP A 100 -24.45 -9.12 6.84
CA ASP A 100 -24.31 -7.71 6.45
C ASP A 100 -22.85 -7.26 6.24
N ILE A 101 -21.88 -8.11 6.58
CA ILE A 101 -20.47 -7.82 6.41
C ILE A 101 -20.04 -8.21 5.00
N ARG A 102 -19.58 -7.22 4.23
CA ARG A 102 -18.95 -7.43 2.92
C ARG A 102 -17.50 -7.01 2.97
N ARG A 103 -16.66 -7.75 2.25
CA ARG A 103 -15.21 -7.49 2.16
C ARG A 103 -14.80 -7.32 0.71
N LYS A 104 -13.92 -6.35 0.47
CA LYS A 104 -13.20 -6.18 -0.80
C LYS A 104 -11.73 -6.01 -0.48
N ASN A 105 -10.88 -6.86 -1.05
CA ASN A 105 -9.45 -6.94 -0.73
C ASN A 105 -9.20 -7.12 0.77
N ASN A 106 -9.91 -8.06 1.40
CA ASN A 106 -9.88 -8.38 2.84
C ASN A 106 -10.33 -7.25 3.81
N CYS A 107 -10.63 -6.05 3.31
CA CYS A 107 -11.13 -4.93 4.10
C CYS A 107 -12.66 -4.89 4.09
N ILE A 108 -13.27 -4.59 5.24
CA ILE A 108 -14.71 -4.32 5.36
C ILE A 108 -15.07 -3.10 4.51
N VAL A 109 -16.15 -3.22 3.73
CA VAL A 109 -16.71 -2.13 2.91
C VAL A 109 -18.07 -1.70 3.46
N ASN A 110 -18.35 -0.40 3.41
CA ASN A 110 -19.68 0.11 3.69
C ASN A 110 -20.59 -0.20 2.48
N MET A 111 -21.65 -0.97 2.72
CA MET A 111 -22.66 -1.31 1.71
C MET A 111 -23.81 -0.29 1.63
N GLY A 112 -23.88 0.63 2.59
CA GLY A 112 -24.87 1.71 2.62
C GLY A 112 -24.47 2.90 1.75
N GLY A 113 -25.37 3.86 1.64
CA GLY A 113 -25.09 5.16 1.03
C GLY A 113 -23.95 5.92 1.73
N LYS A 114 -23.57 7.06 1.16
CA LYS A 114 -22.59 7.96 1.77
C LYS A 114 -23.05 8.30 3.19
N LEU A 115 -22.24 7.96 4.20
CA LEU A 115 -22.54 8.34 5.58
C LEU A 115 -22.71 9.85 5.66
N THR A 116 -23.75 10.26 6.38
CA THR A 116 -23.96 11.66 6.73
C THR A 116 -22.87 12.12 7.70
N ARG A 117 -22.67 13.44 7.77
CA ARG A 117 -21.68 14.04 8.68
C ARG A 117 -21.95 13.65 10.13
N ASP A 118 -23.22 13.61 10.53
CA ASP A 118 -23.64 13.32 11.91
C ASP A 118 -23.39 11.85 12.27
N GLU A 119 -23.60 10.92 11.34
CA GLU A 119 -23.27 9.51 11.54
C GLU A 119 -21.76 9.30 11.68
N VAL A 120 -20.96 9.99 10.87
CA VAL A 120 -19.49 9.94 11.00
C VAL A 120 -19.06 10.46 12.36
N GLU A 121 -19.63 11.56 12.83
CA GLU A 121 -19.29 12.12 14.14
C GLU A 121 -19.76 11.20 15.28
N ARG A 122 -20.97 10.64 15.21
CA ARG A 122 -21.45 9.66 16.20
C ARG A 122 -20.52 8.45 16.28
N ARG A 123 -20.10 7.90 15.14
CA ARG A 123 -19.13 6.79 15.08
C ARG A 123 -17.77 7.19 15.62
N ARG A 124 -17.30 8.40 15.32
CA ARG A 124 -16.04 8.94 15.84
C ARG A 124 -16.05 9.04 17.35
N ILE A 125 -17.14 9.52 17.95
CA ILE A 125 -17.28 9.60 19.42
C ILE A 125 -17.23 8.19 20.02
N ALA A 126 -18.01 7.25 19.49
CA ALA A 126 -18.01 5.87 19.96
C ALA A 126 -16.63 5.19 19.82
N HIS A 127 -15.91 5.47 18.74
CA HIS A 127 -14.56 4.94 18.53
C HIS A 127 -13.53 5.62 19.43
N ARG A 128 -13.70 6.91 19.74
CA ARG A 128 -12.86 7.62 20.70
C ARG A 128 -12.99 6.97 22.07
N GLU A 129 -14.21 6.76 22.56
CA GLU A 129 -14.43 6.15 23.87
C GLU A 129 -13.85 4.72 23.95
N LYS A 130 -13.91 3.99 22.84
CA LYS A 130 -13.48 2.59 22.81
C LYS A 130 -11.99 2.37 22.57
N PHE A 131 -11.36 3.20 21.73
CA PHE A 131 -10.03 2.92 21.18
C PHE A 131 -9.01 4.04 21.40
N GLN A 132 -9.43 5.22 21.88
CA GLN A 132 -8.51 6.33 22.09
C GLN A 132 -7.44 5.95 23.12
N VAL A 133 -6.20 6.04 22.67
CA VAL A 133 -5.04 5.84 23.52
C VAL A 133 -4.88 7.07 24.43
N PRO A 134 -4.59 6.89 25.74
CA PRO A 134 -4.37 8.01 26.64
C PRO A 134 -3.23 8.91 26.17
N GLU A 135 -3.37 10.22 26.39
CA GLU A 135 -2.36 11.21 25.99
C GLU A 135 -0.96 10.95 26.55
N LYS A 136 -0.89 10.44 27.78
CA LYS A 136 0.35 10.02 28.41
C LYS A 136 1.11 8.96 27.60
N VAL A 137 0.40 8.12 26.86
CA VAL A 137 0.99 7.03 26.08
C VAL A 137 1.47 7.54 24.72
N TRP A 138 0.68 8.34 24.01
CA TRP A 138 1.07 8.77 22.66
C TRP A 138 2.03 9.97 22.63
N SER A 139 2.04 10.82 23.67
CA SER A 139 2.98 11.94 23.78
C SER A 139 4.43 11.48 23.83
N VAL A 140 4.70 10.39 24.58
CA VAL A 140 6.04 9.81 24.76
C VAL A 140 6.52 8.94 23.59
N ILE A 141 5.68 8.69 22.58
CA ILE A 141 6.08 7.90 21.41
C ILE A 141 7.22 8.62 20.69
N VAL A 142 8.39 7.98 20.65
CA VAL A 142 9.53 8.42 19.83
C VAL A 142 9.48 7.67 18.51
N LEU A 143 9.46 8.43 17.41
CA LEU A 143 9.50 7.87 16.07
C LEU A 143 10.96 7.74 15.64
N PRO A 144 11.37 6.57 15.10
CA PRO A 144 12.72 6.42 14.57
C PRO A 144 12.86 7.35 13.36
N LYS A 145 13.94 8.13 13.36
CA LYS A 145 14.36 8.90 12.18
C LYS A 145 15.38 8.06 11.44
N PRO A 146 15.15 7.71 10.17
CA PRO A 146 16.17 7.05 9.37
C PRO A 146 17.38 7.99 9.18
N ASP A 147 18.58 7.42 9.13
CA ASP A 147 19.82 8.15 8.90
C ASP A 147 19.73 8.87 7.54
N ASN A 148 19.50 10.19 7.59
CA ASN A 148 19.36 11.11 6.46
C ASN A 148 18.39 10.65 5.34
N PRO A 149 17.09 10.99 5.43
CA PRO A 149 16.08 10.60 4.44
C PRO A 149 16.37 11.11 3.02
N HIS A 150 17.10 12.23 2.88
CA HIS A 150 17.56 12.73 1.59
C HIS A 150 18.53 11.77 0.88
N LEU A 151 19.46 11.14 1.60
CA LEU A 151 20.41 10.20 1.01
C LEU A 151 19.71 8.96 0.44
N LEU A 152 18.66 8.48 1.10
CA LEU A 152 17.86 7.35 0.59
C LEU A 152 17.08 7.72 -0.67
N LEU A 153 16.50 8.92 -0.70
CA LEU A 153 15.80 9.42 -1.89
C LEU A 153 16.76 9.62 -3.06
N ASP A 154 17.94 10.16 -2.81
CA ASP A 154 18.96 10.37 -3.83
C ASP A 154 19.50 9.04 -4.36
N LYS A 155 19.75 8.06 -3.49
CA LYS A 155 20.10 6.70 -3.91
C LYS A 155 19.03 6.07 -4.80
N LYS A 156 17.74 6.23 -4.45
CA LYS A 156 16.63 5.72 -5.25
C LYS A 156 16.51 6.43 -6.59
N ARG A 157 16.77 7.74 -6.65
CA ARG A 157 16.82 8.51 -7.90
C ARG A 157 17.94 8.01 -8.82
N GLU A 158 19.11 7.71 -8.26
CA GLU A 158 20.24 7.19 -9.02
C GLU A 158 19.97 5.77 -9.54
N GLU A 159 19.42 4.88 -8.70
CA GLU A 159 18.96 3.55 -9.12
C GLU A 159 17.94 3.65 -10.28
N LEU A 160 16.98 4.57 -10.19
CA LEU A 160 15.97 4.79 -11.23
C LEU A 160 16.61 5.27 -12.54
N LYS A 161 17.60 6.18 -12.45
CA LYS A 161 18.34 6.66 -13.62
C LYS A 161 19.12 5.52 -14.29
N SER A 162 19.78 4.67 -13.52
CA SER A 162 20.48 3.48 -14.03
C SER A 162 19.53 2.52 -14.74
N LEU A 163 18.40 2.19 -14.11
CA LEU A 163 17.38 1.29 -14.67
C LEU A 163 16.77 1.84 -15.97
N LYS A 164 16.58 3.15 -16.07
CA LYS A 164 16.11 3.80 -17.31
C LYS A 164 17.13 3.64 -18.45
N ALA A 165 18.41 3.86 -18.16
CA ALA A 165 19.46 3.68 -19.16
C ALA A 165 19.57 2.22 -19.63
N GLU A 166 19.46 1.26 -18.70
CA GLU A 166 19.42 -0.17 -19.03
C GLU A 166 18.20 -0.54 -19.88
N LEU A 167 17.02 0.01 -19.54
CA LEU A 167 15.80 -0.19 -20.33
C LEU A 167 15.94 0.37 -21.75
N GLU A 168 16.54 1.55 -21.91
CA GLU A 168 16.81 2.16 -23.22
C GLU A 168 17.74 1.29 -24.08
N ASP A 169 18.81 0.73 -23.49
CA ASP A 169 19.72 -0.21 -24.17
C ASP A 169 19.00 -1.50 -24.60
N VAL A 170 18.20 -2.09 -23.71
CA VAL A 170 17.41 -3.30 -24.02
C VAL A 170 16.42 -3.02 -25.15
N VAL A 171 15.71 -1.90 -25.11
CA VAL A 171 14.77 -1.50 -26.17
C VAL A 171 15.50 -1.32 -27.51
N ALA A 172 16.67 -0.68 -27.51
CA ALA A 172 17.48 -0.52 -28.72
C ALA A 172 17.92 -1.88 -29.29
N ARG A 173 18.32 -2.83 -28.44
CA ARG A 173 18.68 -4.19 -28.86
C ARG A 173 17.50 -4.94 -29.46
N ILE A 174 16.31 -4.84 -28.86
CA ILE A 174 15.09 -5.46 -29.39
C ILE A 174 14.77 -4.88 -30.78
N SER A 175 14.79 -3.55 -30.93
CA SER A 175 14.54 -2.92 -32.24
C SER A 175 15.56 -3.31 -33.29
N ALA A 176 16.83 -3.47 -32.93
CA ALA A 176 17.87 -3.95 -33.84
C ALA A 176 17.60 -5.40 -34.30
N ILE A 177 17.20 -6.28 -33.37
CA ILE A 177 16.83 -7.66 -33.68
C ILE A 177 15.62 -7.70 -34.63
N GLU A 178 14.58 -6.91 -34.35
CA GLU A 178 13.39 -6.80 -35.21
C GLU A 178 13.76 -6.31 -36.61
N GLN A 179 14.63 -5.31 -36.75
CA GLN A 179 15.09 -4.83 -38.05
C GLN A 179 15.91 -5.87 -38.80
N THR A 180 16.79 -6.61 -38.12
CA THR A 180 17.53 -7.71 -38.76
C THR A 180 16.62 -8.85 -39.20
N ALA A 181 15.60 -9.21 -38.40
CA ALA A 181 14.63 -10.24 -38.76
C ALA A 181 13.77 -9.86 -39.98
N VAL A 182 13.43 -8.58 -40.11
CA VAL A 182 12.71 -8.06 -41.29
C VAL A 182 13.62 -8.07 -42.53
N CYS A 183 14.89 -7.67 -42.40
CA CYS A 183 15.82 -7.61 -43.54
C CYS A 183 16.17 -9.00 -44.09
N ASP A 184 16.29 -10.02 -43.23
CA ASP A 184 16.61 -11.40 -43.65
C ASP A 184 15.45 -12.08 -44.40
N SER A 185 14.21 -11.62 -44.20
CA SER A 185 13.03 -12.10 -44.94
C SER A 185 12.91 -11.52 -46.36
N SER A 186 13.82 -10.63 -46.77
CA SER A 186 13.72 -9.86 -48.02
C SER A 186 14.81 -10.15 -49.06
N GLN A 187 15.60 -11.22 -48.93
CA GLN A 187 16.50 -11.67 -50.00
C GLN A 187 15.70 -12.28 -51.17
N PRO A 188 15.86 -11.80 -52.42
CA PRO A 188 15.18 -12.38 -53.58
C PRO A 188 15.79 -13.73 -53.96
N ALA A 189 14.92 -14.72 -54.19
CA ALA A 189 15.30 -16.04 -54.68
C ALA A 189 16.17 -15.91 -55.96
N GLY A 190 17.42 -16.35 -55.84
CA GLY A 190 18.42 -16.26 -56.89
C GLY A 190 17.97 -16.84 -58.23
N THR A 191 18.18 -16.04 -59.27
CA THR A 191 17.97 -16.30 -60.68
C THR A 191 18.47 -17.69 -61.10
N LYS A 192 17.56 -18.53 -61.61
CA LYS A 192 17.92 -19.81 -62.25
C LYS A 192 18.83 -19.53 -63.45
N ARG A 193 20.07 -20.02 -63.40
CA ARG A 193 20.98 -20.08 -64.55
C ARG A 193 20.36 -20.97 -65.64
N SER A 194 20.07 -20.37 -66.78
CA SER A 194 19.91 -21.09 -68.04
C SER A 194 21.21 -21.80 -68.39
N ARG A 195 21.15 -23.09 -68.73
CA ARG A 195 22.20 -23.80 -69.45
C ARG A 195 21.59 -24.29 -70.76
N GLU A 196 22.30 -23.91 -71.82
CA GLU A 196 22.20 -24.39 -73.20
C GLU A 196 22.42 -25.90 -73.30
#